data_AF-A0A2E0YYS7-F1
#
_entry.id   AF-A0A2E0YYS7-F1
#
_cell.length_a   1.000
_cell.length_b   1.000
_cell.length_c   1.000
_cell.angle_alpha   90.00
_cell.angle_beta   90.00
_cell.angle_gamma   90.00
#
_symmetry.space_group_name_H-M   'P 1'
#
loop_
_entity.id
_entity.type
_entity.pdbx_description
1 polymer ?
#
loop_
_entity_poly.entity_id
_entity_poly.type
_entity_poly.pdbx_seq_one_letter_code
_entity_poly.pdbx_strand_id
1 'polypeptide(L)'
;MQQQNLQDGRVRRTVNDVVMAEMFLVQATIESATAIGEGINALGRQIAGAGNAGEDSLQDTLQRIRSRALEPYTSRFGYLLELRRGED
;
A
#
# COMPACT_ATOMS: atom_id res chain seq x y z
N MET A 1 -0.39 25.93 -34.81
CA MET A 1 0.73 25.31 -34.07
C MET A 1 0.55 25.30 -32.53
N GLN A 2 -0.31 26.11 -31.91
CA GLN A 2 -0.50 26.10 -30.44
C GLN A 2 -1.27 24.89 -29.87
N GLN A 3 -2.21 24.30 -30.63
CA GLN A 3 -3.01 23.15 -30.15
C GLN A 3 -2.21 21.85 -30.01
N GLN A 4 -1.14 21.65 -30.80
CA GLN A 4 -0.28 20.46 -30.69
C GLN A 4 0.56 20.47 -29.39
N ASN A 5 1.05 21.64 -28.96
CA ASN A 5 1.82 21.77 -27.70
C ASN A 5 0.97 21.48 -26.44
N LEU A 6 -0.32 21.84 -26.46
CA LEU A 6 -1.25 21.58 -25.34
C LEU A 6 -1.68 20.11 -25.23
N GLN A 7 -1.62 19.36 -26.34
CA GLN A 7 -1.89 17.92 -26.35
C GLN A 7 -0.66 17.13 -25.89
N ASP A 8 0.54 17.49 -26.36
CA ASP A 8 1.78 16.85 -25.94
C ASP A 8 2.05 17.02 -24.43
N GLY A 9 1.75 18.20 -23.86
CA GLY A 9 1.86 18.44 -22.43
C GLY A 9 0.91 17.59 -21.57
N ARG A 10 -0.32 17.33 -22.04
CA ARG A 10 -1.29 16.47 -21.33
C ARG A 10 -0.89 15.00 -21.38
N VAL A 11 -0.48 14.51 -22.55
CA VAL A 11 -0.04 13.12 -22.70
C VAL A 11 1.17 12.83 -21.82
N ARG A 12 2.17 13.73 -21.80
CA ARG A 12 3.35 13.60 -20.92
C ARG A 12 2.97 13.56 -19.44
N ARG A 13 1.99 14.37 -19.02
CA ARG A 13 1.50 14.37 -17.63
C ARG A 13 0.83 13.05 -17.28
N THR A 14 -0.12 12.60 -18.10
CA THR A 14 -0.80 11.32 -17.88
C THR A 14 0.18 10.14 -17.80
N VAL A 15 1.20 10.12 -18.67
CA VAL A 15 2.24 9.09 -18.60
C VAL A 15 3.03 9.16 -17.29
N ASN A 16 3.38 10.37 -16.83
CA ASN A 16 4.07 10.55 -15.55
C ASN A 16 3.21 10.08 -14.37
N ASP A 17 1.91 10.39 -14.37
CA ASP A 17 0.99 10.00 -13.30
C ASP A 17 0.81 8.48 -13.25
N VAL A 18 0.73 7.83 -14.42
CA VAL A 18 0.70 6.36 -14.52
C VAL A 18 1.99 5.76 -13.97
N VAL A 19 3.16 6.29 -14.37
CA VAL A 19 4.44 5.80 -13.84
C VAL A 19 4.54 5.97 -12.32
N MET A 20 4.09 7.11 -11.79
CA MET A 20 4.05 7.31 -10.33
C MET A 20 3.10 6.33 -9.64
N ALA A 21 1.90 6.11 -10.19
CA ALA A 21 0.94 5.17 -9.63
C ALA A 21 1.50 3.73 -9.59
N GLU A 22 2.17 3.30 -10.66
CA GLU A 22 2.83 1.99 -10.72
C GLU A 22 3.98 1.88 -9.72
N MET A 23 4.82 2.92 -9.60
CA MET A 23 5.90 2.93 -8.61
C MET A 23 5.38 2.85 -7.18
N PHE A 24 4.27 3.53 -6.89
CA PHE A 24 3.58 3.41 -5.60
C PHE A 24 3.00 2.03 -5.37
N LEU A 25 2.43 1.39 -6.40
CA LEU A 25 1.91 0.03 -6.28
C LEU A 25 3.04 -0.97 -5.94
N VAL A 26 4.20 -0.84 -6.60
CA VAL A 26 5.38 -1.67 -6.31
C VAL A 26 5.86 -1.46 -4.87
N GLN A 27 5.98 -0.21 -4.43
CA GLN A 27 6.38 0.11 -3.05
C GLN A 27 5.40 -0.45 -2.01
N ALA A 28 4.09 -0.25 -2.23
CA ALA A 28 3.04 -0.78 -1.36
C ALA A 28 3.13 -2.30 -1.25
N THR A 29 3.44 -2.97 -2.36
CA THR A 29 3.59 -4.43 -2.41
C THR A 29 4.80 -4.92 -1.62
N ILE A 30 5.93 -4.24 -1.74
CA ILE A 30 7.12 -4.57 -0.96
C ILE A 30 6.85 -4.39 0.53
N GLU A 31 6.28 -3.25 0.93
CA GLU A 31 5.94 -2.96 2.33
C GLU A 31 4.91 -3.94 2.90
N SER A 32 3.90 -4.29 2.11
CA SER A 32 2.89 -5.29 2.48
C SER A 32 3.51 -6.67 2.69
N ALA A 33 4.40 -7.11 1.78
CA ALA A 33 5.11 -8.37 1.91
C ALA A 33 5.99 -8.41 3.17
N THR A 34 6.68 -7.31 3.48
CA THR A 34 7.45 -7.18 4.73
C THR A 34 6.54 -7.27 5.95
N ALA A 35 5.42 -6.55 5.98
CA ALA A 35 4.46 -6.59 7.09
C ALA A 35 3.87 -7.99 7.31
N ILE A 36 3.55 -8.71 6.21
CA ILE A 36 3.08 -10.10 6.26
C ILE A 36 4.18 -11.02 6.81
N GLY A 37 5.43 -10.89 6.32
CA GLY A 37 6.56 -11.70 6.79
C GLY A 37 6.87 -11.50 8.28
N GLU A 38 6.90 -10.25 8.74
CA GLU A 38 7.01 -9.92 10.17
C GLU A 38 5.86 -10.52 10.98
N GLY A 39 4.65 -10.45 10.42
CA GLY A 39 3.43 -11.02 10.97
C GLY A 39 3.50 -12.53 11.19
N ILE A 40 3.88 -13.27 10.15
CA ILE A 40 4.06 -14.72 10.21
C ILE A 40 5.10 -15.11 11.26
N ASN A 41 6.21 -14.37 11.33
CA ASN A 41 7.23 -14.60 12.37
C ASN A 41 6.69 -14.33 13.78
N ALA A 42 5.85 -13.30 13.97
CA ALA A 42 5.21 -13.03 15.24
C ALA A 42 4.21 -14.14 15.63
N LEU A 43 3.39 -14.59 14.69
CA LEU A 43 2.48 -15.73 14.86
C LEU A 43 3.25 -17.00 15.26
N GLY A 44 4.36 -17.31 14.57
CA GLY A 44 5.18 -18.47 14.88
C GLY A 44 5.74 -18.45 16.31
N ARG A 45 6.23 -17.29 16.78
CA ARG A 45 6.67 -17.12 18.17
C ARG A 45 5.53 -17.26 19.17
N GLN A 46 4.36 -16.72 18.83
CA GLN A 46 3.18 -16.79 19.69
C GLN A 46 2.68 -18.23 19.81
N ILE A 47 2.59 -18.98 18.72
CA ILE A 47 2.21 -20.41 18.74
C ILE A 47 3.25 -21.23 19.50
N ALA A 48 4.55 -21.00 19.26
CA ALA A 48 5.62 -21.75 19.93
C ALA A 48 5.74 -21.43 21.44
N GLY A 49 5.39 -20.21 21.85
CA GLY A 49 5.37 -19.79 23.26
C GLY A 49 4.02 -19.99 23.96
N ALA A 50 2.94 -20.26 23.22
CA ALA A 50 1.60 -20.41 23.74
C ALA A 50 1.37 -21.81 24.31
N GLY A 51 1.90 -22.04 25.52
CA GLY A 51 1.29 -23.03 26.40
C GLY A 51 -0.10 -22.60 26.91
N ASN A 52 -0.46 -21.30 26.85
CA ASN A 52 -1.70 -20.74 27.43
C ASN A 52 -2.20 -19.40 26.82
N ALA A 53 -1.68 -18.93 25.67
CA ALA A 53 -2.14 -17.65 25.10
C ALA A 53 -3.43 -17.88 24.28
N GLY A 54 -4.57 -17.41 24.81
CA GLY A 54 -5.91 -17.64 24.25
C GLY A 54 -6.15 -17.06 22.85
N GLU A 55 -7.21 -17.53 22.19
CA GLU A 55 -7.65 -17.16 20.83
C GLU A 55 -7.68 -15.65 20.58
N ASP A 56 -8.08 -14.83 21.57
CA ASP A 56 -8.12 -13.37 21.45
C ASP A 56 -6.76 -12.78 21.05
N SER A 57 -5.67 -13.34 21.59
CA SER A 57 -4.32 -12.87 21.29
C SER A 57 -3.88 -13.20 19.86
N LEU A 58 -4.39 -14.30 19.28
CA LEU A 58 -4.11 -14.69 17.90
C LEU A 58 -4.90 -13.80 16.93
N GLN A 59 -6.17 -13.54 17.24
CA GLN A 59 -7.03 -12.67 16.46
C GLN A 59 -6.47 -11.24 16.40
N ASP A 60 -5.97 -10.71 17.52
CA ASP A 60 -5.31 -9.41 17.56
C ASP A 60 -4.07 -9.35 16.67
N THR A 61 -3.23 -10.39 16.70
CA THR A 61 -2.06 -10.47 15.82
C THR A 61 -2.48 -10.48 14.35
N LEU A 62 -3.49 -11.26 13.98
CA LEU A 62 -4.01 -11.30 12.61
C LEU A 62 -4.59 -9.95 12.16
N GLN A 63 -5.33 -9.26 13.03
CA GLN A 63 -5.88 -7.93 12.72
C GLN A 63 -4.76 -6.91 12.51
N ARG A 64 -3.70 -6.97 13.32
CA ARG A 64 -2.51 -6.11 13.14
C ARG A 64 -1.80 -6.38 11.82
N ILE A 65 -1.62 -7.65 11.45
CA ILE A 65 -1.00 -8.05 10.18
C ILE A 65 -1.82 -7.49 9.02
N ARG A 66 -3.13 -7.76 9.03
CA ARG A 66 -4.05 -7.24 8.01
C ARG A 66 -3.95 -5.72 7.88
N SER A 67 -4.01 -5.00 9.00
CA SER A 67 -4.00 -3.53 8.99
C SER A 67 -2.69 -3.00 8.42
N ARG A 68 -1.54 -3.54 8.86
CA ARG A 68 -0.21 -3.13 8.35
C ARG A 68 0.01 -3.53 6.89
N ALA A 69 -0.54 -4.66 6.45
CA ALA A 69 -0.39 -5.10 5.07
C ALA A 69 -1.22 -4.28 4.08
N LEU A 70 -2.35 -3.72 4.52
CA LEU A 70 -3.27 -2.95 3.68
C LEU A 70 -3.03 -1.45 3.72
N GLU A 71 -2.53 -0.91 4.84
CA GLU A 71 -2.26 0.52 5.01
C GLU A 71 -1.48 1.13 3.83
N PRO A 72 -0.37 0.52 3.36
CA PRO A 72 0.44 1.04 2.27
C PRO A 72 -0.35 1.32 0.98
N TYR A 73 -1.35 0.49 0.68
CA TYR A 73 -2.19 0.63 -0.51
C TYR A 73 -3.23 1.73 -0.31
N THR A 74 -3.85 1.77 0.87
CA THR A 74 -4.89 2.76 1.16
C THR A 74 -4.33 4.19 1.20
N SER A 75 -3.15 4.39 1.77
CA SER A 75 -2.53 5.72 1.85
C SER A 75 -2.10 6.23 0.47
N ARG A 76 -1.44 5.39 -0.33
CA ARG A 76 -1.02 5.74 -1.70
C ARG A 76 -2.19 5.96 -2.65
N PHE A 77 -3.24 5.15 -2.54
CA PHE A 77 -4.47 5.37 -3.32
C PHE A 77 -5.12 6.71 -2.94
N GLY A 78 -5.17 7.04 -1.65
CA GLY A 78 -5.64 8.34 -1.17
C GLY A 78 -4.84 9.50 -1.76
N TYR A 79 -3.51 9.42 -1.73
CA TYR A 79 -2.63 10.42 -2.32
C TYR A 79 -2.86 10.61 -3.82
N LEU A 80 -3.02 9.52 -4.59
CA LEU A 80 -3.33 9.61 -6.03
C LEU A 80 -4.70 10.26 -6.30
N LEU A 81 -5.69 10.01 -5.44
CA LEU A 81 -6.99 10.68 -5.52
C LEU A 81 -6.89 12.18 -5.21
N GLU A 82 -6.08 12.57 -4.22
CA GLU A 82 -5.84 13.97 -3.87
C GLU A 82 -5.12 14.71 -4.99
N LEU A 83 -4.08 14.11 -5.58
CA LEU A 83 -3.40 14.67 -6.75
C LEU A 83 -4.39 14.95 -7.88
N ARG A 84 -5.24 13.98 -8.23
CA ARG A 84 -6.24 14.15 -9.27
C ARG A 84 -7.26 15.24 -8.95
N ARG A 85 -7.66 15.39 -7.68
CA ARG A 85 -8.65 16.40 -7.25
C ARG A 85 -8.07 17.80 -7.17
N GLY A 86 -6.78 17.95 -6.92
CA GLY A 86 -6.09 19.25 -6.93
C GLY A 86 -5.85 19.81 -8.33
N GLU A 87 -6.23 19.07 -9.38
CA GLU A 87 -6.04 19.44 -10.80
C GLU A 87 -7.31 20.00 -11.47
N ASP A 88 -8.49 19.91 -10.83
CA ASP A 88 -9.76 20.52 -11.25
C ASP A 88 -9.98 21.91 -10.60
#